data_AF-A0A9N8ETW4-F1
#
_entry.id   AF-A0A9N8ETW4-F1
#
_cell.length_a   1.000
_cell.length_b   1.000
_cell.length_c   1.000
_cell.angle_alpha   90.00
_cell.angle_beta   90.00
_cell.angle_gamma   90.00
#
_symmetry.space_group_name_H-M   'P 1'
#
loop_
_entity.id
_entity.type
_entity.pdbx_description
1 polymer ?
#
loop_
_entity_poly.entity_id
_entity_poly.type
_entity_poly.pdbx_seq_one_letter_code
_entity_poly.pdbx_strand_id
1 'polypeptide(L)'
;MAGTAKIPDYLIQEARSLVSTQCREICMADKADGKDLEGQKELMGKCFHGSAGYGSCLTNLIEGKGDYASMFDRTAIENNREGNEQRKDGYALILKDLVSCDEATTFCVHSRGFTREALAKTKGEIILGRNVYDRGNRCIANYKTALKYHDEFCPKSSPDPYPSGKGLEDMLLYVRQKMYVLLKGAKNKDGARRVKKDANTFKDNKMPEKYMFEGYMVFVLWGPKALCGRTLSCLSEDGKKVEKVGRAAIREQELKTKKLKRASNEGGTGPFNRGLAVKDKFACATLAISEYKTATRNMRDLLYHNNLSETNCLTQMGHLNNMIDRAERRNNTREIAHLEKRKDDLFNKLDALSKRKAELEEESDRLFKKAKLPQTQALYESMGIFAVPKDVDVATKPTVDEESTITNKTPSKIPARKQQLSKLPLHCSQLSQEDSTDDVDGTAIHEEEEEEEEDEVVFVQPRAEKEIGFGEDPPPLFTGFAARLPPEAQAVLLRLREKEAAGIPIGDPSFYEQQALVARTEVEHGRGGTGPVDFQNGGVYYANKAQADDLNAATAAKYYMQEEDG
;
A
#
# COMPACT_ATOMS: atom_id res chain seq x y z
N MET A 1 -24.38 20.23 18.40
CA MET A 1 -24.08 19.64 17.07
C MET A 1 -24.75 18.29 16.97
N ALA A 2 -25.29 17.91 15.80
CA ALA A 2 -25.74 16.54 15.56
C ALA A 2 -24.56 15.56 15.62
N GLY A 3 -24.79 14.34 16.12
CA GLY A 3 -23.79 13.27 16.09
C GLY A 3 -23.59 12.78 14.66
N THR A 4 -22.34 12.68 14.20
CA THR A 4 -22.03 12.22 12.83
C THR A 4 -22.42 10.75 12.69
N ALA A 5 -23.54 10.49 12.01
CA ALA A 5 -24.08 9.15 11.82
C ALA A 5 -23.11 8.27 11.02
N LYS A 6 -23.01 6.99 11.40
CA LYS A 6 -22.30 5.99 10.59
C LYS A 6 -23.01 5.86 9.25
N ILE A 7 -22.28 6.00 8.14
CA ILE A 7 -22.85 5.91 6.79
C ILE A 7 -23.55 4.55 6.59
N PRO A 8 -24.84 4.51 6.23
CA PRO A 8 -25.56 3.27 5.91
C PRO A 8 -24.96 2.53 4.72
N ASP A 9 -24.97 1.19 4.73
CA ASP A 9 -24.40 0.40 3.62
C ASP A 9 -25.04 0.74 2.27
N TYR A 10 -26.30 1.18 2.20
CA TYR A 10 -26.90 1.58 0.92
C TYR A 10 -26.15 2.74 0.23
N LEU A 11 -25.64 3.73 0.98
CA LEU A 11 -24.79 4.79 0.43
C LEU A 11 -23.43 4.24 0.01
N ILE A 12 -22.89 3.25 0.72
CA ILE A 12 -21.62 2.60 0.37
C ILE A 12 -21.79 1.74 -0.90
N GLN A 13 -22.91 1.04 -1.07
CA GLN A 13 -23.23 0.34 -2.33
C GLN A 13 -23.36 1.34 -3.48
N GLU A 14 -24.07 2.45 -3.31
CA GLU A 14 -24.26 3.43 -4.39
C GLU A 14 -23.00 4.23 -4.72
N ALA A 15 -22.15 4.52 -3.75
CA ALA A 15 -20.81 5.04 -4.00
C ALA A 15 -19.93 4.05 -4.77
N ARG A 16 -19.98 2.75 -4.45
CA ARG A 16 -19.33 1.70 -5.26
C ARG A 16 -19.92 1.63 -6.68
N SER A 17 -21.23 1.80 -6.84
CA SER A 17 -21.94 1.84 -8.13
C SER A 17 -21.47 3.00 -8.99
N LEU A 18 -21.48 4.20 -8.42
CA LEU A 18 -21.00 5.44 -9.03
C LEU A 18 -19.55 5.31 -9.55
N VAL A 19 -18.63 4.90 -8.69
CA VAL A 19 -17.21 4.74 -9.05
C VAL A 19 -17.03 3.61 -10.08
N SER A 20 -17.84 2.54 -10.01
CA SER A 20 -17.80 1.47 -11.02
C SER A 20 -18.18 1.97 -12.43
N THR A 21 -19.13 2.90 -12.53
CA THR A 21 -19.48 3.55 -13.80
C THR A 21 -18.37 4.48 -14.29
N GLN A 22 -17.72 5.26 -13.43
CA GLN A 22 -16.59 6.10 -13.87
C GLN A 22 -15.38 5.27 -14.32
N CYS A 23 -15.03 4.18 -13.60
CA CYS A 23 -13.98 3.26 -14.05
C CYS A 23 -14.31 2.66 -15.42
N ARG A 24 -15.59 2.36 -15.68
CA ARG A 24 -16.05 1.85 -16.98
C ARG A 24 -15.93 2.90 -18.07
N GLU A 25 -16.24 4.17 -17.79
CA GLU A 25 -16.06 5.27 -18.73
C GLU A 25 -14.60 5.41 -19.16
N ILE A 26 -13.68 5.47 -18.19
CA ILE A 26 -12.22 5.56 -18.44
C ILE A 26 -11.76 4.36 -19.29
N CYS A 27 -12.11 3.14 -18.88
CA CYS A 27 -11.75 1.92 -19.60
C CYS A 27 -12.49 1.72 -20.94
N MET A 28 -13.47 2.57 -21.27
CA MET A 28 -14.12 2.63 -22.59
C MET A 28 -13.43 3.66 -23.50
N ALA A 29 -12.92 4.77 -22.96
CA ALA A 29 -12.08 5.70 -23.70
C ALA A 29 -10.75 5.03 -24.14
N ASP A 30 -10.14 4.25 -23.23
CA ASP A 30 -8.91 3.48 -23.48
C ASP A 30 -9.08 2.34 -24.52
N LYS A 31 -10.28 2.06 -25.04
CA LYS A 31 -10.51 0.96 -26.00
C LYS A 31 -9.93 1.19 -27.39
N ALA A 32 -9.41 2.40 -27.67
CA ALA A 32 -8.58 2.64 -28.84
C ALA A 32 -7.37 1.67 -28.93
N ASP A 33 -6.87 1.18 -27.78
CA ASP A 33 -5.76 0.21 -27.69
C ASP A 33 -6.12 -1.25 -28.08
N GLY A 34 -7.37 -1.56 -28.46
CA GLY A 34 -7.75 -2.89 -28.96
C GLY A 34 -7.69 -4.06 -27.96
N LYS A 35 -7.54 -3.80 -26.66
CA LYS A 35 -7.47 -4.82 -25.59
C LYS A 35 -8.73 -5.69 -25.53
N ASP A 36 -8.57 -6.94 -25.14
CA ASP A 36 -9.64 -7.91 -24.95
C ASP A 36 -10.56 -7.59 -23.76
N LEU A 37 -11.64 -8.37 -23.59
CA LEU A 37 -12.62 -8.14 -22.53
C LEU A 37 -12.10 -8.46 -21.12
N GLU A 38 -11.10 -9.32 -20.95
CA GLU A 38 -10.52 -9.61 -19.63
C GLU A 38 -9.50 -8.56 -19.21
N GLY A 39 -8.60 -8.12 -20.11
CA GLY A 39 -7.71 -6.99 -19.87
C GLY A 39 -8.46 -5.69 -19.57
N GLN A 40 -9.65 -5.50 -20.14
CA GLN A 40 -10.55 -4.38 -19.78
C GLN A 40 -11.08 -4.49 -18.34
N LYS A 41 -11.43 -5.68 -17.84
CA LYS A 41 -11.85 -5.88 -16.45
C LYS A 41 -10.70 -5.66 -15.49
N GLU A 42 -9.51 -6.17 -15.81
CA GLU A 42 -8.30 -5.94 -15.01
C GLU A 42 -7.99 -4.44 -14.89
N LEU A 43 -8.05 -3.72 -16.02
CA LEU A 43 -7.90 -2.27 -16.09
C LEU A 43 -8.94 -1.55 -15.22
N MET A 44 -10.23 -1.94 -15.27
CA MET A 44 -11.26 -1.38 -14.40
C MET A 44 -10.96 -1.62 -12.91
N GLY A 45 -10.35 -2.75 -12.55
CA GLY A 45 -9.86 -3.00 -11.19
C GLY A 45 -8.75 -2.03 -10.78
N LYS A 46 -7.78 -1.79 -11.67
CA LYS A 46 -6.67 -0.84 -11.46
C LYS A 46 -7.16 0.61 -11.37
N CYS A 47 -8.09 1.05 -12.22
CA CYS A 47 -8.70 2.38 -12.12
C CYS A 47 -9.56 2.55 -10.84
N PHE A 48 -10.18 1.48 -10.34
CA PHE A 48 -10.98 1.54 -9.10
C PHE A 48 -10.06 1.71 -7.87
N HIS A 49 -9.17 0.75 -7.64
CA HIS A 49 -8.30 0.71 -6.45
C HIS A 49 -7.06 1.61 -6.53
N GLY A 50 -6.64 1.99 -7.74
CA GLY A 50 -5.32 2.55 -8.04
C GLY A 50 -4.26 1.47 -8.23
N SER A 51 -3.32 1.71 -9.14
CA SER A 51 -2.00 1.04 -9.21
C SER A 51 -0.99 2.04 -9.83
N ALA A 52 0.27 1.66 -10.06
CA ALA A 52 1.18 2.59 -10.75
C ALA A 52 0.65 2.88 -12.17
N GLY A 53 0.76 4.14 -12.58
CA GLY A 53 0.21 4.63 -13.84
C GLY A 53 -1.31 4.84 -13.88
N TYR A 54 -2.09 4.47 -12.86
CA TYR A 54 -3.55 4.66 -12.87
C TYR A 54 -4.06 5.32 -11.59
N GLY A 55 -4.67 6.51 -11.75
CA GLY A 55 -5.33 7.22 -10.66
C GLY A 55 -6.53 6.43 -10.10
N SER A 56 -6.64 6.37 -8.77
CA SER A 56 -7.73 5.67 -8.10
C SER A 56 -9.01 6.51 -8.10
N CYS A 57 -10.05 6.01 -8.74
CA CYS A 57 -11.37 6.64 -8.74
C CYS A 57 -12.01 6.61 -7.33
N LEU A 58 -11.64 5.64 -6.48
CA LEU A 58 -11.97 5.68 -5.04
C LEU A 58 -11.33 6.86 -4.32
N THR A 59 -10.05 7.16 -4.58
CA THR A 59 -9.39 8.36 -4.02
C THR A 59 -10.13 9.62 -4.48
N ASN A 60 -10.44 9.74 -5.76
CA ASN A 60 -11.13 10.90 -6.31
C ASN A 60 -12.50 11.15 -5.66
N LEU A 61 -13.26 10.09 -5.33
CA LEU A 61 -14.52 10.24 -4.60
C LEU A 61 -14.30 10.69 -3.14
N ILE A 62 -13.36 10.06 -2.42
CA ILE A 62 -13.10 10.34 -0.99
C ILE A 62 -12.50 11.75 -0.79
N GLU A 63 -11.74 12.24 -1.77
CA GLU A 63 -11.17 13.59 -1.77
C GLU A 63 -12.08 14.63 -2.45
N GLY A 64 -13.26 14.25 -2.94
CA GLY A 64 -14.21 15.18 -3.60
C GLY A 64 -13.61 15.90 -4.81
N LYS A 65 -12.90 15.16 -5.67
CA LYS A 65 -12.16 15.68 -6.84
C LYS A 65 -12.87 15.38 -8.17
N GLY A 66 -12.70 16.28 -9.15
CA GLY A 66 -13.41 16.20 -10.43
C GLY A 66 -14.92 16.27 -10.23
N ASP A 67 -15.69 15.52 -11.02
CA ASP A 67 -17.16 15.46 -10.96
C ASP A 67 -17.70 15.30 -9.53
N TYR A 68 -17.04 14.46 -8.72
CA TYR A 68 -17.43 14.14 -7.36
C TYR A 68 -17.50 15.37 -6.43
N ALA A 69 -16.74 16.45 -6.74
CA ALA A 69 -16.83 17.71 -6.01
C ALA A 69 -18.27 18.24 -5.93
N SER A 70 -19.07 18.05 -6.98
CA SER A 70 -20.44 18.54 -7.05
C SER A 70 -21.44 17.77 -6.17
N MET A 71 -21.09 16.55 -5.71
CA MET A 71 -21.90 15.75 -4.76
C MET A 71 -21.82 16.28 -3.33
N PHE A 72 -20.81 17.08 -3.02
CA PHE A 72 -20.48 17.49 -1.66
C PHE A 72 -20.62 19.00 -1.47
N ASP A 73 -21.04 19.41 -0.28
CA ASP A 73 -20.86 20.76 0.21
C ASP A 73 -19.59 20.84 1.06
N ARG A 74 -18.84 21.93 0.90
CA ARG A 74 -17.59 22.18 1.63
C ARG A 74 -17.88 23.07 2.83
N THR A 75 -17.96 22.46 4.01
CA THR A 75 -18.14 23.19 5.28
C THR A 75 -16.77 23.44 5.91
N ALA A 76 -16.47 24.66 6.33
CA ALA A 76 -15.22 24.97 7.01
C ALA A 76 -15.12 24.20 8.35
N ILE A 77 -13.92 23.70 8.67
CA ILE A 77 -13.69 22.96 9.92
C ILE A 77 -13.13 23.90 10.97
N GLU A 78 -13.87 24.06 12.07
CA GLU A 78 -13.26 24.50 13.32
C GLU A 78 -12.22 23.45 13.77
N ASN A 79 -10.97 23.85 13.97
CA ASN A 79 -9.88 22.93 14.33
C ASN A 79 -9.91 22.50 15.81
N ASN A 80 -11.11 22.38 16.37
CA ASN A 80 -11.42 22.15 17.78
C ASN A 80 -11.59 20.65 18.10
N ARG A 81 -11.04 19.75 17.27
CA ARG A 81 -11.09 18.29 17.46
C ARG A 81 -9.82 17.61 16.94
N GLU A 82 -9.30 16.72 17.77
CA GLU A 82 -8.21 15.80 17.45
C GLU A 82 -8.44 15.07 16.11
N GLY A 83 -7.40 14.98 15.29
CA GLY A 83 -7.45 14.37 13.96
C GLY A 83 -8.02 15.27 12.84
N ASN A 84 -8.48 16.49 13.12
CA ASN A 84 -8.77 17.47 12.06
C ASN A 84 -7.50 17.95 11.34
N GLU A 85 -6.36 18.03 12.06
CA GLU A 85 -5.02 18.40 11.55
C GLU A 85 -4.62 17.66 10.26
N GLN A 86 -5.08 16.43 10.09
CA GLN A 86 -4.70 15.56 8.96
C GLN A 86 -5.47 15.88 7.66
N ARG A 87 -6.40 16.84 7.68
CA ARG A 87 -7.27 17.19 6.54
C ARG A 87 -6.67 18.34 5.75
N LYS A 88 -5.96 18.00 4.67
CA LYS A 88 -5.14 18.92 3.84
C LYS A 88 -5.74 20.28 3.47
N ASP A 89 -7.06 20.37 3.33
CA ASP A 89 -7.72 21.58 2.80
C ASP A 89 -8.50 22.40 3.86
N GLY A 90 -8.59 21.94 5.12
CA GLY A 90 -9.36 22.63 6.17
C GLY A 90 -10.90 22.58 6.04
N TYR A 91 -11.44 21.85 5.04
CA TYR A 91 -12.88 21.68 4.83
C TYR A 91 -13.35 20.25 5.11
N ALA A 92 -14.60 20.12 5.52
CA ALA A 92 -15.35 18.87 5.60
C ALA A 92 -16.25 18.75 4.36
N LEU A 93 -16.11 17.64 3.64
CA LEU A 93 -17.06 17.24 2.60
C LEU A 93 -18.31 16.64 3.25
N ILE A 94 -19.47 17.27 3.05
CA ILE A 94 -20.79 16.78 3.47
C ILE A 94 -21.56 16.34 2.23
N LEU A 95 -22.10 15.13 2.22
CA LEU A 95 -22.90 14.60 1.11
C LEU A 95 -24.25 15.34 1.03
N LYS A 96 -24.57 15.90 -0.14
CA LYS A 96 -25.83 16.63 -0.39
C LYS A 96 -27.08 15.77 -0.22
N ASP A 97 -28.16 16.38 0.24
CA ASP A 97 -29.43 15.72 0.51
C ASP A 97 -30.04 15.07 -0.75
N LEU A 98 -29.90 15.72 -1.91
CA LEU A 98 -30.24 15.18 -3.23
C LEU A 98 -29.56 13.83 -3.53
N VAL A 99 -28.37 13.61 -2.96
CA VAL A 99 -27.53 12.43 -3.19
C VAL A 99 -27.69 11.41 -2.06
N SER A 100 -27.98 11.85 -0.84
CA SER A 100 -28.23 10.98 0.33
C SER A 100 -29.65 10.40 0.37
N CYS A 101 -30.63 11.11 -0.20
CA CYS A 101 -32.07 10.94 -0.02
C CYS A 101 -32.52 11.02 1.46
N ASP A 102 -31.90 11.90 2.25
CA ASP A 102 -32.05 11.95 3.71
C ASP A 102 -31.79 13.37 4.27
N GLU A 103 -32.76 14.28 4.13
CA GLU A 103 -32.68 15.69 4.58
C GLU A 103 -32.44 15.83 6.11
N ALA A 104 -32.71 14.78 6.88
CA ALA A 104 -32.51 14.77 8.33
C ALA A 104 -31.09 14.40 8.77
N THR A 105 -30.23 13.92 7.86
CA THR A 105 -28.94 13.29 8.24
C THR A 105 -27.76 13.76 7.40
N THR A 106 -26.96 14.69 7.94
CA THR A 106 -25.72 15.16 7.32
C THR A 106 -24.63 14.07 7.34
N PHE A 107 -24.28 13.50 6.18
CA PHE A 107 -23.20 12.51 6.06
C PHE A 107 -21.87 13.15 5.66
N CYS A 108 -20.95 13.32 6.62
CA CYS A 108 -19.60 13.81 6.34
C CYS A 108 -18.66 12.66 5.94
N VAL A 109 -17.91 12.86 4.84
CA VAL A 109 -17.03 11.86 4.22
C VAL A 109 -15.96 11.35 5.18
N HIS A 110 -15.34 12.25 5.95
CA HIS A 110 -14.14 11.95 6.74
C HIS A 110 -14.45 11.46 8.16
N SER A 111 -15.62 11.76 8.73
CA SER A 111 -15.97 11.37 10.11
C SER A 111 -16.73 10.04 10.14
N ARG A 112 -15.99 8.92 10.25
CA ARG A 112 -16.57 7.55 10.18
C ARG A 112 -17.38 7.27 8.90
N GLY A 113 -17.07 8.01 7.82
CA GLY A 113 -17.82 8.03 6.58
C GLY A 113 -17.29 7.07 5.52
N PHE A 114 -17.05 7.58 4.30
CA PHE A 114 -16.59 6.79 3.16
C PHE A 114 -15.10 6.43 3.29
N THR A 115 -14.76 5.47 4.14
CA THR A 115 -13.38 4.97 4.23
C THR A 115 -13.00 4.20 2.96
N ARG A 116 -11.71 4.27 2.58
CA ARG A 116 -11.18 3.51 1.43
C ARG A 116 -11.51 2.03 1.54
N GLU A 117 -11.36 1.46 2.74
CA GLU A 117 -11.65 0.05 2.98
C GLU A 117 -13.11 -0.31 2.78
N ALA A 118 -14.02 0.52 3.31
CA ALA A 118 -15.46 0.30 3.17
C ALA A 118 -15.88 0.32 1.69
N LEU A 119 -15.34 1.22 0.88
CA LEU A 119 -15.63 1.25 -0.55
C LEU A 119 -14.91 0.13 -1.33
N ALA A 120 -13.62 -0.12 -1.07
CA ALA A 120 -12.81 -1.09 -1.80
C ALA A 120 -13.19 -2.56 -1.55
N LYS A 121 -13.73 -2.87 -0.36
CA LYS A 121 -14.12 -4.23 0.04
C LYS A 121 -15.63 -4.44 -0.07
N THR A 122 -16.07 -5.69 -0.26
CA THR A 122 -17.46 -6.14 -0.13
C THR A 122 -17.45 -7.46 0.64
N LYS A 123 -18.13 -7.53 1.78
CA LYS A 123 -18.04 -8.66 2.74
C LYS A 123 -16.58 -8.99 3.19
N GLY A 124 -15.68 -8.01 3.18
CA GLY A 124 -14.26 -8.18 3.52
C GLY A 124 -13.35 -8.42 2.31
N GLU A 125 -13.86 -9.05 1.26
CA GLU A 125 -13.13 -9.32 0.01
C GLU A 125 -12.93 -8.06 -0.84
N ILE A 126 -11.78 -7.95 -1.53
CA ILE A 126 -11.49 -6.84 -2.45
C ILE A 126 -12.38 -6.97 -3.70
N ILE A 127 -12.99 -5.86 -4.14
CA ILE A 127 -13.85 -5.84 -5.33
C ILE A 127 -12.99 -6.04 -6.60
N LEU A 128 -12.94 -7.27 -7.11
CA LEU A 128 -12.24 -7.61 -8.35
C LEU A 128 -12.79 -6.83 -9.56
N GLY A 129 -11.94 -6.56 -10.56
CA GLY A 129 -12.28 -5.76 -11.73
C GLY A 129 -13.51 -6.24 -12.52
N ARG A 130 -13.75 -7.56 -12.58
CA ARG A 130 -14.99 -8.16 -13.12
C ARG A 130 -16.24 -7.66 -12.38
N ASN A 131 -16.19 -7.57 -11.05
CA ASN A 131 -17.31 -7.11 -10.23
C ASN A 131 -17.56 -5.59 -10.43
N VAL A 132 -16.51 -4.82 -10.72
CA VAL A 132 -16.61 -3.40 -11.13
C VAL A 132 -17.30 -3.29 -12.50
N TYR A 133 -16.88 -4.11 -13.49
CA TYR A 133 -17.50 -4.16 -14.82
C TYR A 133 -18.99 -4.53 -14.76
N ASP A 134 -19.33 -5.61 -14.05
CA ASP A 134 -20.70 -6.09 -13.92
C ASP A 134 -21.60 -5.09 -13.17
N ARG A 135 -21.08 -4.39 -12.14
CA ARG A 135 -21.80 -3.31 -11.44
C ARG A 135 -22.01 -2.09 -12.33
N GLY A 136 -20.96 -1.62 -13.01
CA GLY A 136 -21.05 -0.46 -13.92
C GLY A 136 -22.06 -0.67 -15.07
N ASN A 137 -22.14 -1.88 -15.63
CA ASN A 137 -23.14 -2.21 -16.65
C ASN A 137 -24.58 -2.16 -16.12
N ARG A 138 -24.84 -2.66 -14.90
CA ARG A 138 -26.18 -2.58 -14.28
C ARG A 138 -26.60 -1.15 -14.00
N CYS A 139 -25.66 -0.32 -13.51
CA CYS A 139 -25.88 1.10 -13.29
C CYS A 139 -26.29 1.82 -14.59
N ILE A 140 -25.61 1.54 -15.71
CA ILE A 140 -25.99 2.10 -17.04
C ILE A 140 -27.37 1.60 -17.49
N ALA A 141 -27.69 0.31 -17.28
CA ALA A 141 -28.99 -0.25 -17.66
C ALA A 141 -30.16 0.36 -16.86
N ASN A 142 -29.94 0.64 -15.57
CA ASN A 142 -30.91 1.32 -14.71
C ASN A 142 -30.98 2.82 -15.05
N TYR A 143 -29.85 3.51 -15.27
CA TYR A 143 -29.79 4.90 -15.71
C TYR A 143 -30.56 5.14 -17.02
N LYS A 144 -30.36 4.29 -18.05
CA LYS A 144 -31.11 4.36 -19.32
C LYS A 144 -32.60 4.02 -19.19
N THR A 145 -33.00 3.50 -18.03
CA THR A 145 -34.42 3.30 -17.68
C THR A 145 -34.97 4.52 -16.94
N ALA A 146 -34.19 5.08 -16.01
CA ALA A 146 -34.47 6.35 -15.33
C ALA A 146 -34.60 7.55 -16.29
N LEU A 147 -33.80 7.60 -17.37
CA LEU A 147 -33.94 8.60 -18.44
C LEU A 147 -35.35 8.62 -19.06
N LYS A 148 -36.02 7.46 -19.20
CA LYS A 148 -37.37 7.41 -19.77
C LYS A 148 -38.38 8.09 -18.85
N TYR A 149 -38.26 7.86 -17.54
CA TYR A 149 -39.07 8.52 -16.54
C TYR A 149 -38.75 10.02 -16.41
N HIS A 150 -37.51 10.45 -16.70
CA HIS A 150 -37.20 11.88 -16.87
C HIS A 150 -37.91 12.47 -18.09
N ASP A 151 -37.88 11.82 -19.25
CA ASP A 151 -38.51 12.33 -20.48
C ASP A 151 -40.04 12.28 -20.43
N GLU A 152 -40.62 11.39 -19.62
CA GLU A 152 -42.04 11.41 -19.23
C GLU A 152 -42.40 12.59 -18.31
N PHE A 153 -41.53 12.95 -17.37
CA PHE A 153 -41.75 14.04 -16.41
C PHE A 153 -41.46 15.42 -17.01
N CYS A 154 -40.45 15.51 -17.88
CA CYS A 154 -40.02 16.70 -18.60
C CYS A 154 -40.26 16.53 -20.12
N PRO A 155 -41.51 16.38 -20.59
CA PRO A 155 -41.78 16.27 -22.02
C PRO A 155 -41.34 17.56 -22.73
N LYS A 156 -40.65 17.41 -23.86
CA LYS A 156 -39.97 18.49 -24.62
C LYS A 156 -40.91 19.61 -25.13
N SER A 157 -42.22 19.44 -24.96
CA SER A 157 -43.28 20.37 -25.33
C SER A 157 -43.86 21.17 -24.14
N SER A 158 -43.50 20.87 -22.89
CA SER A 158 -43.97 21.65 -21.73
C SER A 158 -43.02 22.82 -21.45
N PRO A 159 -43.51 24.08 -21.36
CA PRO A 159 -42.66 25.24 -21.08
C PRO A 159 -42.19 25.28 -19.61
N ASP A 160 -42.96 24.73 -18.66
CA ASP A 160 -42.55 24.52 -17.28
C ASP A 160 -43.26 23.30 -16.66
N PRO A 161 -42.55 22.17 -16.45
CA PRO A 161 -43.11 20.97 -15.81
C PRO A 161 -42.86 20.90 -14.29
N TYR A 162 -42.50 21.99 -13.60
CA TYR A 162 -42.06 21.96 -12.18
C TYR A 162 -43.08 22.60 -11.22
N PRO A 163 -44.15 21.90 -10.79
CA PRO A 163 -45.25 22.49 -10.01
C PRO A 163 -44.85 23.00 -8.62
N SER A 164 -43.69 22.62 -8.06
CA SER A 164 -43.18 23.17 -6.80
C SER A 164 -42.15 24.31 -6.96
N GLY A 165 -41.69 24.57 -8.19
CA GLY A 165 -40.50 25.37 -8.48
C GLY A 165 -39.16 24.66 -8.19
N LYS A 166 -39.12 23.58 -7.41
CA LYS A 166 -37.92 22.77 -7.15
C LYS A 166 -37.67 21.74 -8.27
N GLY A 167 -37.30 22.26 -9.43
CA GLY A 167 -37.30 21.49 -10.68
C GLY A 167 -36.23 20.40 -10.85
N LEU A 168 -35.33 20.18 -9.88
CA LEU A 168 -34.43 19.01 -9.86
C LEU A 168 -34.97 17.95 -8.89
N GLU A 169 -35.42 18.40 -7.74
CA GLU A 169 -35.98 17.64 -6.63
C GLU A 169 -37.23 16.86 -7.07
N ASP A 170 -38.20 17.55 -7.69
CA ASP A 170 -39.44 16.94 -8.17
C ASP A 170 -39.16 15.84 -9.21
N MET A 171 -38.22 16.11 -10.12
CA MET A 171 -37.83 15.17 -11.18
C MET A 171 -37.15 13.94 -10.60
N LEU A 172 -36.22 14.12 -9.66
CA LEU A 172 -35.56 13.01 -8.97
C LEU A 172 -36.57 12.20 -8.14
N LEU A 173 -37.52 12.85 -7.48
CA LEU A 173 -38.59 12.18 -6.73
C LEU A 173 -39.49 11.33 -7.65
N TYR A 174 -39.98 11.88 -8.77
CA TYR A 174 -40.77 11.15 -9.77
C TYR A 174 -39.99 9.95 -10.33
N VAL A 175 -38.74 10.16 -10.77
CA VAL A 175 -37.89 9.10 -11.32
C VAL A 175 -37.63 8.01 -10.29
N ARG A 176 -37.38 8.35 -9.02
CA ARG A 176 -37.24 7.38 -7.93
C ARG A 176 -38.52 6.56 -7.71
N GLN A 177 -39.69 7.21 -7.69
CA GLN A 177 -40.99 6.54 -7.53
C GLN A 177 -41.28 5.55 -8.68
N LYS A 178 -41.08 5.98 -9.94
CA LYS A 178 -41.26 5.08 -11.10
C LYS A 178 -40.25 3.93 -11.12
N MET A 179 -38.99 4.19 -10.78
CA MET A 179 -37.97 3.15 -10.66
C MET A 179 -38.27 2.17 -9.51
N TYR A 180 -38.80 2.64 -8.37
CA TYR A 180 -39.24 1.79 -7.25
C TYR A 180 -40.32 0.79 -7.69
N VAL A 181 -41.38 1.30 -8.34
CA VAL A 181 -42.51 0.48 -8.82
C VAL A 181 -42.09 -0.46 -9.95
N LEU A 182 -41.23 -0.01 -10.88
CA LEU A 182 -40.69 -0.88 -11.94
C LEU A 182 -39.84 -2.03 -11.37
N LEU A 183 -38.99 -1.73 -10.39
CA LEU A 183 -38.05 -2.70 -9.84
C LEU A 183 -38.70 -3.63 -8.80
N LYS A 184 -39.85 -3.29 -8.22
CA LYS A 184 -40.63 -4.11 -7.27
C LYS A 184 -39.81 -4.69 -6.12
N GLY A 185 -38.86 -3.91 -5.59
CA GLY A 185 -37.94 -4.37 -4.53
C GLY A 185 -36.81 -5.32 -4.98
N ALA A 186 -36.76 -5.73 -6.24
CA ALA A 186 -35.53 -6.30 -6.81
C ALA A 186 -34.49 -5.17 -7.00
N LYS A 187 -33.20 -5.45 -6.78
CA LYS A 187 -32.15 -4.42 -6.93
C LYS A 187 -31.90 -4.00 -8.39
N ASN A 188 -32.25 -4.86 -9.35
CA ASN A 188 -31.93 -4.68 -10.76
C ASN A 188 -32.99 -5.26 -11.70
N LYS A 189 -33.03 -4.74 -12.93
CA LYS A 189 -33.97 -5.06 -14.01
C LYS A 189 -34.08 -6.57 -14.32
N ASP A 190 -32.95 -7.30 -14.29
CA ASP A 190 -32.92 -8.75 -14.52
C ASP A 190 -33.51 -9.57 -13.37
N GLY A 191 -33.47 -9.02 -12.15
CA GLY A 191 -34.19 -9.55 -10.99
C GLY A 191 -35.70 -9.25 -11.10
N ALA A 192 -36.06 -8.01 -11.45
CA ALA A 192 -37.45 -7.59 -11.61
C ALA A 192 -38.21 -8.45 -12.65
N ARG A 193 -37.54 -8.86 -13.75
CA ARG A 193 -38.08 -9.82 -14.74
C ARG A 193 -38.49 -11.18 -14.17
N ARG A 194 -37.92 -11.60 -13.02
CA ARG A 194 -38.28 -12.84 -12.31
C ARG A 194 -39.43 -12.63 -11.32
N VAL A 195 -39.60 -11.42 -10.79
CA VAL A 195 -40.70 -11.05 -9.86
C VAL A 195 -41.98 -10.71 -10.65
N LYS A 196 -42.51 -11.72 -11.37
CA LYS A 196 -43.73 -11.57 -12.18
C LYS A 196 -45.03 -11.50 -11.38
N LYS A 197 -45.04 -11.84 -10.09
CA LYS A 197 -46.24 -11.71 -9.26
C LYS A 197 -46.65 -10.24 -9.09
N ASP A 198 -47.97 -10.03 -9.16
CA ASP A 198 -48.76 -8.92 -8.65
C ASP A 198 -48.16 -7.52 -8.88
N ALA A 199 -48.31 -7.02 -10.11
CA ALA A 199 -47.93 -5.64 -10.46
C ALA A 199 -48.76 -4.58 -9.70
N ASN A 200 -50.03 -4.87 -9.39
CA ASN A 200 -50.97 -3.90 -8.83
C ASN A 200 -50.77 -3.62 -7.33
N THR A 201 -49.88 -4.37 -6.65
CA THR A 201 -49.68 -4.28 -5.19
C THR A 201 -48.77 -3.11 -4.79
N PHE A 202 -47.87 -2.69 -5.68
CA PHE A 202 -46.95 -1.56 -5.45
C PHE A 202 -47.55 -0.28 -6.03
N LYS A 203 -47.91 0.66 -5.15
CA LYS A 203 -48.33 2.02 -5.52
C LYS A 203 -47.18 3.00 -5.25
N ASP A 204 -47.00 3.97 -6.13
CA ASP A 204 -45.96 5.01 -6.08
C ASP A 204 -45.83 5.64 -4.68
N ASN A 205 -46.97 5.97 -4.05
CA ASN A 205 -47.09 6.57 -2.71
C ASN A 205 -46.57 5.69 -1.54
N LYS A 206 -46.03 4.49 -1.80
CA LYS A 206 -45.42 3.59 -0.80
C LYS A 206 -43.89 3.46 -0.93
N MET A 207 -43.25 4.25 -1.79
CA MET A 207 -41.79 4.30 -1.84
C MET A 207 -41.20 4.75 -0.49
N PRO A 208 -40.23 4.03 0.09
CA PRO A 208 -39.52 4.50 1.28
C PRO A 208 -38.77 5.80 1.00
N GLU A 209 -38.84 6.76 1.93
CA GLU A 209 -38.21 8.08 1.84
C GLU A 209 -36.73 8.03 1.43
N LYS A 210 -35.99 7.05 1.94
CA LYS A 210 -34.54 6.86 1.70
C LYS A 210 -34.23 5.86 0.57
N TYR A 211 -35.20 5.53 -0.28
CA TYR A 211 -35.04 4.56 -1.37
C TYR A 211 -34.18 5.10 -2.52
N MET A 212 -33.26 4.26 -3.01
CA MET A 212 -32.49 4.46 -4.24
C MET A 212 -32.44 3.17 -5.06
N PHE A 213 -32.41 3.31 -6.38
CA PHE A 213 -32.12 2.23 -7.33
C PHE A 213 -30.61 2.12 -7.60
N GLU A 214 -30.12 0.97 -8.05
CA GLU A 214 -28.68 0.79 -8.32
C GLU A 214 -28.23 1.66 -9.50
N GLY A 215 -27.44 2.70 -9.23
CA GLY A 215 -27.11 3.77 -10.18
C GLY A 215 -27.87 5.08 -9.95
N TYR A 216 -28.48 5.32 -8.78
CA TYR A 216 -29.14 6.60 -8.48
C TYR A 216 -28.14 7.77 -8.43
N MET A 217 -27.01 7.59 -7.73
CA MET A 217 -25.99 8.64 -7.67
C MET A 217 -25.41 8.96 -9.05
N VAL A 218 -25.31 7.97 -9.94
CA VAL A 218 -24.92 8.14 -11.36
C VAL A 218 -25.91 9.06 -12.09
N PHE A 219 -27.21 8.89 -11.81
CA PHE A 219 -28.28 9.68 -12.41
C PHE A 219 -28.33 11.13 -11.89
N VAL A 220 -28.14 11.34 -10.58
CA VAL A 220 -28.02 12.69 -10.00
C VAL A 220 -26.77 13.40 -10.52
N LEU A 221 -25.63 12.71 -10.59
CA LEU A 221 -24.36 13.34 -10.91
C LEU A 221 -24.23 13.70 -12.40
N TRP A 222 -24.59 12.79 -13.31
CA TRP A 222 -24.32 12.89 -14.76
C TRP A 222 -25.59 12.91 -15.64
N GLY A 223 -26.78 12.98 -15.05
CA GLY A 223 -28.08 12.96 -15.74
C GLY A 223 -28.39 14.19 -16.60
N PRO A 224 -29.62 14.32 -17.13
CA PRO A 224 -30.02 15.47 -17.97
C PRO A 224 -29.83 16.83 -17.28
N LYS A 225 -30.06 16.87 -15.95
CA LYS A 225 -29.76 17.98 -15.03
C LYS A 225 -28.57 17.63 -14.09
N ALA A 226 -27.50 17.06 -14.64
CA ALA A 226 -26.26 16.69 -13.96
C ALA A 226 -25.75 17.76 -12.96
N LEU A 227 -25.50 17.38 -11.70
CA LEU A 227 -24.84 18.25 -10.72
C LEU A 227 -23.41 18.68 -11.17
N CYS A 228 -22.73 17.86 -11.97
CA CYS A 228 -21.40 18.20 -12.52
C CYS A 228 -21.46 18.90 -13.90
N GLY A 229 -22.65 19.21 -14.42
CA GLY A 229 -22.86 19.90 -15.70
C GLY A 229 -22.59 19.08 -16.98
N ARG A 230 -21.93 17.92 -16.89
CA ARG A 230 -21.57 17.05 -18.02
C ARG A 230 -22.15 15.64 -17.92
N THR A 231 -22.19 14.91 -19.03
CA THR A 231 -22.67 13.51 -19.09
C THR A 231 -21.57 12.60 -19.64
N LEU A 232 -21.38 11.44 -19.02
CA LEU A 232 -20.40 10.43 -19.47
C LEU A 232 -20.81 9.82 -20.83
N SER A 233 -19.85 9.47 -21.68
CA SER A 233 -20.12 8.90 -23.01
C SER A 233 -20.90 7.59 -22.94
N CYS A 234 -20.64 6.73 -21.94
CA CYS A 234 -21.39 5.49 -21.75
C CYS A 234 -22.83 5.68 -21.23
N LEU A 235 -23.18 6.90 -20.80
CA LEU A 235 -24.51 7.27 -20.32
C LEU A 235 -25.34 8.00 -21.39
N SER A 236 -24.69 8.77 -22.26
CA SER A 236 -25.39 9.49 -23.34
C SER A 236 -25.98 8.54 -24.39
N GLU A 237 -27.13 8.92 -24.97
CA GLU A 237 -27.73 8.19 -26.10
C GLU A 237 -27.34 8.84 -27.44
N ASP A 238 -27.35 10.17 -27.51
CA ASP A 238 -27.04 10.97 -28.71
C ASP A 238 -25.57 11.45 -28.81
N GLY A 239 -24.70 11.10 -27.85
CA GLY A 239 -23.41 11.78 -27.64
C GLY A 239 -23.49 13.26 -27.22
N LYS A 240 -24.69 13.79 -26.91
CA LYS A 240 -24.91 15.17 -26.43
C LYS A 240 -24.43 15.32 -24.97
N LYS A 241 -23.93 16.50 -24.61
CA LYS A 241 -23.27 16.81 -23.31
C LYS A 241 -22.07 15.92 -22.94
N VAL A 242 -21.55 15.12 -23.88
CA VAL A 242 -20.31 14.36 -23.70
C VAL A 242 -19.11 15.26 -23.96
N GLU A 243 -18.23 15.35 -22.97
CA GLU A 243 -16.97 16.08 -23.09
C GLU A 243 -16.02 15.33 -24.05
N LYS A 244 -15.76 15.91 -25.22
CA LYS A 244 -14.89 15.32 -26.24
C LYS A 244 -13.42 15.57 -25.88
N VAL A 245 -12.82 14.67 -25.10
CA VAL A 245 -11.37 14.67 -24.86
C VAL A 245 -10.63 14.58 -26.20
N GLY A 246 -9.84 15.61 -26.52
CA GLY A 246 -9.13 15.68 -27.79
C GLY A 246 -8.06 14.60 -27.92
N ARG A 247 -7.86 14.07 -29.15
CA ARG A 247 -6.86 13.02 -29.43
C ARG A 247 -5.44 13.36 -28.92
N ALA A 248 -5.07 14.64 -28.90
CA ALA A 248 -3.80 15.11 -28.35
C ALA A 248 -3.70 14.89 -26.82
N ALA A 249 -4.75 15.22 -26.06
CA ALA A 249 -4.79 15.02 -24.61
C ALA A 249 -4.80 13.53 -24.22
N ILE A 250 -5.46 12.67 -25.03
CA ILE A 250 -5.40 11.21 -24.86
C ILE A 250 -3.96 10.72 -25.05
N ARG A 251 -3.29 11.10 -26.16
CA ARG A 251 -1.88 10.76 -26.43
C ARG A 251 -0.94 11.29 -25.33
N GLU A 252 -1.21 12.45 -24.76
CA GLU A 252 -0.42 13.02 -23.67
C GLU A 252 -0.60 12.23 -22.36
N GLN A 253 -1.84 11.85 -22.03
CA GLN A 253 -2.13 10.99 -20.87
C GLN A 253 -1.54 9.57 -21.06
N GLU A 254 -1.61 9.01 -22.27
CA GLU A 254 -0.90 7.78 -22.63
C GLU A 254 0.61 7.92 -22.43
N LEU A 255 1.23 9.01 -22.92
CA LEU A 255 2.67 9.24 -22.79
C LEU A 255 3.09 9.38 -21.34
N LYS A 256 2.33 10.14 -20.53
CA LYS A 256 2.53 10.24 -19.07
C LYS A 256 2.41 8.86 -18.41
N THR A 257 1.37 8.09 -18.76
CA THR A 257 1.14 6.73 -18.24
C THR A 257 2.25 5.75 -18.66
N LYS A 258 2.74 5.82 -19.90
CA LYS A 258 3.82 5.00 -20.46
C LYS A 258 5.17 5.37 -19.80
N LYS A 259 5.45 6.66 -19.57
CA LYS A 259 6.61 7.13 -18.79
C LYS A 259 6.53 6.65 -17.32
N LEU A 260 5.37 6.77 -16.67
CA LEU A 260 5.23 6.42 -15.26
C LEU A 260 5.32 4.91 -15.01
N LYS A 261 4.81 4.07 -15.94
CA LYS A 261 5.02 2.60 -15.93
C LYS A 261 6.48 2.21 -16.11
N ARG A 262 7.22 2.87 -17.02
CA ARG A 262 8.67 2.67 -17.17
C ARG A 262 9.41 3.02 -15.87
N ALA A 263 9.07 4.14 -15.23
CA ALA A 263 9.67 4.55 -13.96
C ALA A 263 9.31 3.63 -12.79
N SER A 264 8.12 3.02 -12.78
CA SER A 264 7.68 2.12 -11.71
C SER A 264 8.05 0.65 -11.90
N ASN A 265 8.65 0.29 -13.04
CA ASN A 265 8.87 -1.10 -13.49
C ASN A 265 7.60 -1.99 -13.57
N GLU A 266 6.38 -1.46 -13.39
CA GLU A 266 5.13 -2.24 -13.56
C GLU A 266 5.02 -2.77 -15.00
N GLY A 267 4.97 -4.09 -15.13
CA GLY A 267 4.99 -4.78 -16.43
C GLY A 267 6.35 -5.33 -16.84
N GLY A 268 7.37 -5.25 -15.98
CA GLY A 268 8.60 -6.05 -16.11
C GLY A 268 9.46 -5.72 -17.33
N THR A 269 9.40 -4.49 -17.85
CA THR A 269 10.21 -4.01 -18.99
C THR A 269 11.36 -3.08 -18.59
N GLY A 270 11.91 -3.29 -17.39
CA GLY A 270 13.33 -2.96 -17.16
C GLY A 270 14.23 -3.76 -18.11
N PRO A 271 15.44 -3.28 -18.44
CA PRO A 271 16.27 -3.83 -19.53
C PRO A 271 16.60 -5.32 -19.37
N PHE A 272 16.64 -5.83 -18.13
CA PHE A 272 17.05 -7.19 -17.80
C PHE A 272 16.05 -8.32 -18.18
N ASN A 273 14.86 -8.00 -18.71
CA ASN A 273 13.77 -8.98 -18.83
C ASN A 273 13.43 -9.51 -20.23
N ARG A 274 14.12 -9.06 -21.28
CA ARG A 274 14.10 -9.70 -22.60
C ARG A 274 15.54 -10.00 -23.05
N GLY A 275 15.80 -11.22 -23.50
CA GLY A 275 17.10 -11.64 -24.05
C GLY A 275 18.10 -12.22 -23.05
N LEU A 276 18.27 -11.61 -21.86
CA LEU A 276 19.22 -12.10 -20.86
C LEU A 276 18.87 -13.51 -20.33
N ALA A 277 19.89 -14.37 -20.24
CA ALA A 277 19.78 -15.69 -19.65
C ALA A 277 19.64 -15.62 -18.13
N VAL A 278 19.14 -16.70 -17.52
CA VAL A 278 18.98 -16.80 -16.05
C VAL A 278 20.31 -16.59 -15.32
N LYS A 279 21.44 -17.03 -15.92
CA LYS A 279 22.79 -16.79 -15.40
C LYS A 279 23.12 -15.30 -15.32
N ASP A 280 22.82 -14.54 -16.37
CA ASP A 280 23.14 -13.12 -16.46
C ASP A 280 22.29 -12.33 -15.45
N LYS A 281 20.99 -12.66 -15.34
CA LYS A 281 20.12 -12.09 -14.29
C LYS A 281 20.64 -12.36 -12.88
N PHE A 282 21.10 -13.60 -12.63
CA PHE A 282 21.70 -13.98 -11.35
C PHE A 282 23.03 -13.23 -11.09
N ALA A 283 23.85 -13.03 -12.11
CA ALA A 283 25.09 -12.25 -12.02
C ALA A 283 24.80 -10.78 -11.69
N CYS A 284 23.90 -10.12 -12.43
CA CYS A 284 23.49 -8.73 -12.14
C CYS A 284 22.89 -8.58 -10.73
N ALA A 285 22.07 -9.52 -10.27
CA ALA A 285 21.54 -9.50 -8.91
C ALA A 285 22.62 -9.75 -7.84
N THR A 286 23.62 -10.60 -8.14
CA THR A 286 24.76 -10.85 -7.25
C THR A 286 25.65 -9.61 -7.12
N LEU A 287 25.89 -8.90 -8.22
CA LEU A 287 26.58 -7.61 -8.24
C LEU A 287 25.81 -6.55 -7.43
N ALA A 288 24.50 -6.37 -7.65
CA ALA A 288 23.70 -5.42 -6.88
C ALA A 288 23.69 -5.74 -5.37
N ILE A 289 23.72 -7.03 -5.00
CA ILE A 289 23.86 -7.47 -3.60
C ILE A 289 25.26 -7.16 -3.04
N SER A 290 26.33 -7.31 -3.84
CA SER A 290 27.69 -7.00 -3.38
C SER A 290 27.92 -5.49 -3.24
N GLU A 291 27.45 -4.69 -4.21
CA GLU A 291 27.42 -3.22 -4.15
C GLU A 291 26.68 -2.72 -2.92
N TYR A 292 25.46 -3.23 -2.66
CA TYR A 292 24.68 -2.87 -1.48
C TYR A 292 25.41 -3.24 -0.17
N LYS A 293 26.03 -4.43 -0.09
CA LYS A 293 26.81 -4.85 1.08
C LYS A 293 28.03 -3.95 1.30
N THR A 294 28.75 -3.58 0.24
CA THR A 294 29.90 -2.67 0.30
C THR A 294 29.46 -1.28 0.75
N ALA A 295 28.40 -0.70 0.17
CA ALA A 295 27.86 0.59 0.60
C ALA A 295 27.43 0.58 2.08
N THR A 296 26.76 -0.49 2.53
CA THR A 296 26.34 -0.66 3.93
C THR A 296 27.54 -0.78 4.88
N ARG A 297 28.60 -1.51 4.49
CA ARG A 297 29.85 -1.59 5.26
C ARG A 297 30.52 -0.22 5.34
N ASN A 298 30.77 0.44 4.21
CA ASN A 298 31.43 1.74 4.16
C ASN A 298 30.70 2.78 5.03
N MET A 299 29.36 2.77 5.03
CA MET A 299 28.56 3.65 5.88
C MET A 299 28.72 3.35 7.38
N ARG A 300 28.77 2.08 7.76
CA ARG A 300 29.04 1.66 9.15
C ARG A 300 30.45 2.05 9.59
N ASP A 301 31.44 1.90 8.72
CA ASP A 301 32.83 2.24 9.01
C ASP A 301 33.02 3.75 9.15
N LEU A 302 32.34 4.56 8.32
CA LEU A 302 32.28 6.02 8.46
C LEU A 302 31.63 6.48 9.77
N LEU A 303 30.51 5.87 10.17
CA LEU A 303 29.85 6.14 11.45
C LEU A 303 30.77 5.78 12.64
N TYR A 304 31.45 4.64 12.58
CA TYR A 304 32.43 4.22 13.59
C TYR A 304 33.58 5.23 13.72
N HIS A 305 34.19 5.65 12.61
CA HIS A 305 35.25 6.66 12.63
C HIS A 305 34.77 8.04 13.13
N ASN A 306 33.51 8.41 12.86
CA ASN A 306 32.93 9.65 13.39
C ASN A 306 32.70 9.58 14.90
N ASN A 307 32.13 8.48 15.42
CA ASN A 307 31.96 8.24 16.85
C ASN A 307 33.31 8.20 17.59
N LEU A 308 34.32 7.52 17.02
CA LEU A 308 35.67 7.50 17.59
C LEU A 308 36.29 8.92 17.62
N SER A 309 36.01 9.74 16.62
CA SER A 309 36.45 11.15 16.59
C SER A 309 35.73 12.00 17.65
N GLU A 310 34.45 11.74 17.90
CA GLU A 310 33.61 12.39 18.92
C GLU A 310 34.16 12.10 20.32
N THR A 311 34.35 10.83 20.67
CA THR A 311 34.94 10.38 21.95
C THR A 311 36.34 10.94 22.19
N ASN A 312 37.17 11.03 21.14
CA ASN A 312 38.49 11.66 21.22
C ASN A 312 38.42 13.18 21.52
N CYS A 313 37.43 13.90 20.97
CA CYS A 313 37.23 15.32 21.27
C CYS A 313 36.71 15.54 22.70
N LEU A 314 35.76 14.71 23.15
CA LEU A 314 35.26 14.73 24.54
C LEU A 314 36.38 14.46 25.56
N THR A 315 37.25 13.48 25.27
CA THR A 315 38.42 13.17 26.11
C THR A 315 39.38 14.37 26.18
N GLN A 316 39.64 15.04 25.05
CA GLN A 316 40.47 16.24 25.03
C GLN A 316 39.83 17.43 25.78
N MET A 317 38.50 17.61 25.72
CA MET A 317 37.79 18.60 26.53
C MET A 317 37.91 18.30 28.03
N GLY A 318 37.84 17.02 28.42
CA GLY A 318 38.08 16.57 29.79
C GLY A 318 39.49 16.96 30.28
N HIS A 319 40.52 16.81 29.43
CA HIS A 319 41.87 17.26 29.73
C HIS A 319 41.99 18.80 29.80
N LEU A 320 41.34 19.55 28.90
CA LEU A 320 41.37 21.03 28.95
C LEU A 320 40.71 21.59 30.21
N ASN A 321 39.55 21.06 30.61
CA ASN A 321 38.92 21.45 31.89
C ASN A 321 39.87 21.21 33.06
N ASN A 322 40.49 20.02 33.14
CA ASN A 322 41.51 19.70 34.15
C ASN A 322 42.76 20.60 34.11
N MET A 323 43.04 21.28 32.99
CA MET A 323 44.10 22.30 32.90
C MET A 323 43.62 23.69 33.34
N ILE A 324 42.39 24.08 33.00
CA ILE A 324 41.77 25.34 33.43
C ILE A 324 41.69 25.37 34.97
N ASP A 325 41.14 24.31 35.59
CA ASP A 325 41.14 24.07 37.05
C ASP A 325 42.51 24.31 37.72
N ARG A 326 43.61 23.97 37.04
CA ARG A 326 44.98 24.10 37.54
C ARG A 326 45.55 25.49 37.32
N ALA A 327 45.15 26.17 36.26
CA ALA A 327 45.53 27.55 35.96
C ALA A 327 44.79 28.55 36.87
N GLU A 328 43.50 28.30 37.15
CA GLU A 328 42.69 29.02 38.15
C GLU A 328 43.31 28.97 39.54
N ARG A 329 43.69 27.77 40.02
CA ARG A 329 44.38 27.59 41.32
C ARG A 329 45.75 28.29 41.41
N ARG A 330 46.30 28.77 40.29
CA ARG A 330 47.52 29.59 40.19
C ARG A 330 47.24 31.08 39.93
N ASN A 331 45.98 31.47 39.72
CA ASN A 331 45.56 32.78 39.20
C ASN A 331 46.20 33.16 37.85
N ASN A 332 46.51 32.19 36.99
CA ASN A 332 47.19 32.43 35.70
C ASN A 332 46.19 32.77 34.58
N THR A 333 45.63 33.98 34.62
CA THR A 333 44.60 34.47 33.69
C THR A 333 44.97 34.32 32.20
N ARG A 334 46.25 34.43 31.84
CA ARG A 334 46.72 34.25 30.46
C ARG A 334 46.72 32.79 30.00
N GLU A 335 46.96 31.85 30.90
CA GLU A 335 46.86 30.40 30.64
C GLU A 335 45.37 30.00 30.52
N ILE A 336 44.51 30.52 31.39
CA ILE A 336 43.05 30.31 31.35
C ILE A 336 42.47 30.75 30.00
N ALA A 337 42.63 32.02 29.60
CA ALA A 337 42.04 32.54 28.35
C ALA A 337 42.53 31.80 27.08
N HIS A 338 43.75 31.26 27.10
CA HIS A 338 44.27 30.43 26.01
C HIS A 338 43.63 29.03 26.00
N LEU A 339 43.39 28.42 27.16
CA LEU A 339 42.73 27.13 27.30
C LEU A 339 41.23 27.21 27.00
N GLU A 340 40.57 28.31 27.38
CA GLU A 340 39.17 28.61 27.04
C GLU A 340 38.98 28.70 25.53
N LYS A 341 39.79 29.51 24.82
CA LYS A 341 39.73 29.56 23.36
C LYS A 341 39.89 28.16 22.72
N ARG A 342 40.85 27.36 23.22
CA ARG A 342 41.08 26.00 22.70
C ARG A 342 39.93 25.04 23.02
N LYS A 343 39.17 25.31 24.08
CA LYS A 343 37.94 24.58 24.44
C LYS A 343 36.78 24.98 23.52
N ASP A 344 36.67 26.26 23.14
CA ASP A 344 35.74 26.70 22.09
C ASP A 344 36.07 26.08 20.73
N ASP A 345 37.35 26.02 20.35
CA ASP A 345 37.80 25.33 19.14
C ASP A 345 37.38 23.84 19.13
N LEU A 346 37.41 23.16 20.29
CA LEU A 346 36.92 21.78 20.43
C LEU A 346 35.39 21.67 20.41
N PHE A 347 34.65 22.61 21.02
CA PHE A 347 33.18 22.65 20.92
C PHE A 347 32.71 22.79 19.46
N ASN A 348 33.29 23.72 18.71
CA ASN A 348 32.99 23.90 17.28
C ASN A 348 33.27 22.62 16.46
N LYS A 349 34.32 21.87 16.82
CA LYS A 349 34.65 20.57 16.20
C LYS A 349 33.65 19.47 16.61
N LEU A 350 33.20 19.44 17.86
CA LEU A 350 32.20 18.49 18.35
C LEU A 350 30.84 18.70 17.65
N ASP A 351 30.42 19.95 17.52
CA ASP A 351 29.24 20.37 16.74
C ASP A 351 29.29 19.90 15.28
N ALA A 352 30.45 20.00 14.64
CA ALA A 352 30.66 19.54 13.27
C ALA A 352 30.59 18.01 13.16
N LEU A 353 31.16 17.27 14.12
CA LEU A 353 31.07 15.80 14.19
C LEU A 353 29.64 15.34 14.46
N SER A 354 28.88 16.04 15.30
CA SER A 354 27.47 15.74 15.61
C SER A 354 26.57 15.96 14.38
N LYS A 355 26.76 17.05 13.63
CA LYS A 355 26.04 17.28 12.36
C LYS A 355 26.35 16.20 11.33
N ARG A 356 27.64 15.87 11.14
CA ARG A 356 28.07 14.79 10.24
C ARG A 356 27.53 13.41 10.64
N LYS A 357 27.37 13.15 11.93
CA LYS A 357 26.74 11.92 12.46
C LYS A 357 25.29 11.82 11.99
N ALA A 358 24.49 12.86 12.17
CA ALA A 358 23.10 12.89 11.72
C ALA A 358 22.97 12.75 10.18
N GLU A 359 23.89 13.33 9.41
CA GLU A 359 23.95 13.18 7.94
C GLU A 359 24.23 11.72 7.53
N LEU A 360 25.24 11.08 8.14
CA LEU A 360 25.58 9.67 7.91
C LEU A 360 24.47 8.71 8.39
N GLU A 361 23.82 9.03 9.51
CA GLU A 361 22.67 8.28 10.01
C GLU A 361 21.49 8.38 9.04
N GLU A 362 21.17 9.58 8.50
CA GLU A 362 20.12 9.71 7.49
C GLU A 362 20.47 9.00 6.18
N GLU A 363 21.72 9.03 5.73
CA GLU A 363 22.15 8.32 4.52
C GLU A 363 22.12 6.80 4.70
N SER A 364 22.58 6.30 5.86
CA SER A 364 22.43 4.91 6.28
C SER A 364 20.96 4.48 6.24
N ASP A 365 20.07 5.27 6.83
CA ASP A 365 18.63 4.99 6.89
C ASP A 365 17.98 5.06 5.49
N ARG A 366 18.45 5.95 4.60
CA ARG A 366 18.08 5.99 3.17
C ARG A 366 18.56 4.75 2.42
N LEU A 367 19.76 4.22 2.71
CA LEU A 367 20.26 2.97 2.13
C LEU A 367 19.44 1.76 2.61
N PHE A 368 19.18 1.62 3.92
CA PHE A 368 18.34 0.55 4.46
C PHE A 368 16.89 0.60 3.93
N LYS A 369 16.33 1.80 3.69
CA LYS A 369 15.00 1.95 3.06
C LYS A 369 15.00 1.58 1.56
N LYS A 370 16.12 1.76 0.85
CA LYS A 370 16.34 1.27 -0.53
C LYS A 370 16.63 -0.26 -0.58
N ALA A 371 17.03 -0.88 0.53
CA ALA A 371 17.57 -2.24 0.59
C ALA A 371 16.64 -3.37 0.10
N LYS A 372 15.33 -3.11 0.00
CA LYS A 372 14.43 -3.92 -0.83
C LYS A 372 14.69 -3.62 -2.30
N LEU A 373 15.89 -3.95 -2.77
CA LEU A 373 16.35 -3.79 -4.14
C LEU A 373 15.30 -4.39 -5.09
N PRO A 374 14.63 -3.59 -5.94
CA PRO A 374 13.63 -4.13 -6.86
C PRO A 374 14.21 -5.19 -7.80
N GLN A 375 15.53 -5.16 -8.04
CA GLN A 375 16.28 -6.17 -8.79
C GLN A 375 16.35 -7.53 -8.08
N THR A 376 16.56 -7.58 -6.76
CA THR A 376 16.63 -8.86 -6.02
C THR A 376 15.23 -9.43 -5.82
N GLN A 377 14.25 -8.58 -5.52
CA GLN A 377 12.85 -9.02 -5.45
C GLN A 377 12.35 -9.48 -6.84
N ALA A 378 12.65 -8.76 -7.91
CA ALA A 378 12.32 -9.20 -9.27
C ALA A 378 13.10 -10.45 -9.70
N LEU A 379 14.31 -10.69 -9.19
CA LEU A 379 14.99 -11.98 -9.38
C LEU A 379 14.18 -13.11 -8.75
N TYR A 380 13.84 -12.99 -7.45
CA TYR A 380 13.01 -13.98 -6.75
C TYR A 380 11.66 -14.22 -7.45
N GLU A 381 10.98 -13.15 -7.89
CA GLU A 381 9.72 -13.25 -8.65
C GLU A 381 9.92 -13.90 -10.03
N SER A 382 11.05 -13.63 -10.71
CA SER A 382 11.33 -14.15 -12.06
C SER A 382 11.91 -15.57 -12.11
N MET A 383 12.55 -16.05 -11.04
CA MET A 383 12.86 -17.47 -10.86
C MET A 383 11.60 -18.30 -10.53
N GLY A 384 10.48 -17.61 -10.27
CA GLY A 384 9.21 -18.20 -9.87
C GLY A 384 9.16 -18.52 -8.38
N ILE A 385 7.93 -18.68 -7.88
CA ILE A 385 7.72 -19.30 -6.58
C ILE A 385 8.18 -20.76 -6.71
N PHE A 386 9.36 -21.08 -6.17
CA PHE A 386 9.72 -22.45 -5.86
C PHE A 386 8.69 -22.99 -4.88
N ALA A 387 7.72 -23.74 -5.41
CA ALA A 387 6.71 -24.40 -4.60
C ALA A 387 7.42 -25.48 -3.79
N VAL A 388 7.84 -25.14 -2.58
CA VAL A 388 8.32 -26.09 -1.56
C VAL A 388 7.25 -27.19 -1.47
N PRO A 389 7.57 -28.44 -1.85
CA PRO A 389 6.60 -29.53 -1.78
C PRO A 389 6.12 -29.64 -0.34
N LYS A 390 4.82 -29.45 -0.10
CA LYS A 390 4.28 -29.45 1.27
C LYS A 390 4.25 -30.84 1.90
N ASP A 391 4.43 -31.87 1.08
CA ASP A 391 4.26 -33.28 1.43
C ASP A 391 5.61 -34.02 1.32
N VAL A 392 6.51 -33.76 2.26
CA VAL A 392 7.63 -34.65 2.59
C VAL A 392 7.68 -34.81 4.10
N ASP A 393 6.93 -35.78 4.62
CA ASP A 393 6.98 -36.16 6.04
C ASP A 393 8.39 -36.63 6.40
N VAL A 394 9.08 -35.90 7.27
CA VAL A 394 10.44 -36.23 7.73
C VAL A 394 10.37 -37.33 8.79
N ALA A 395 10.10 -38.56 8.34
CA ALA A 395 10.15 -39.76 9.16
C ALA A 395 11.61 -40.15 9.45
N THR A 396 12.19 -39.59 10.51
CA THR A 396 13.56 -39.90 10.95
C THR A 396 13.69 -41.35 11.44
N LYS A 397 14.47 -42.17 10.73
CA LYS A 397 15.29 -43.24 11.33
C LYS A 397 16.39 -43.73 10.36
N PRO A 398 17.65 -43.79 10.79
CA PRO A 398 18.67 -44.55 10.07
C PRO A 398 18.58 -46.03 10.45
N THR A 399 18.63 -46.90 9.45
CA THR A 399 19.02 -48.31 9.60
C THR A 399 20.04 -48.63 8.52
N VAL A 400 20.99 -49.47 8.85
CA VAL A 400 22.22 -49.73 8.10
C VAL A 400 22.16 -51.14 7.47
N ASP A 401 22.99 -51.33 6.46
CA ASP A 401 23.43 -52.59 5.84
C ASP A 401 22.67 -53.24 4.67
N GLU A 402 23.54 -53.76 3.80
CA GLU A 402 23.47 -54.90 2.89
C GLU A 402 22.85 -54.83 1.47
N GLU A 403 23.45 -55.68 0.64
CA GLU A 403 23.47 -55.66 -0.82
C GLU A 403 22.22 -56.30 -1.45
N SER A 404 21.91 -55.95 -2.70
CA SER A 404 21.57 -56.99 -3.70
C SER A 404 21.64 -56.49 -5.15
N THR A 405 21.93 -57.45 -6.03
CA THR A 405 22.29 -57.27 -7.43
C THR A 405 21.10 -57.18 -8.39
N ILE A 406 21.24 -56.32 -9.40
CA ILE A 406 20.90 -56.55 -10.84
C ILE A 406 19.51 -57.14 -11.17
N THR A 407 18.68 -56.39 -11.92
CA THR A 407 18.19 -56.85 -13.25
C THR A 407 17.51 -55.76 -14.09
N ASN A 408 17.85 -55.70 -15.37
CA ASN A 408 17.13 -54.89 -16.38
C ASN A 408 15.84 -55.59 -16.83
N LYS A 409 14.68 -54.90 -16.80
CA LYS A 409 13.50 -55.27 -17.59
C LYS A 409 12.69 -54.06 -18.09
N THR A 410 12.65 -53.90 -19.41
CA THR A 410 11.81 -52.93 -20.12
C THR A 410 10.39 -53.49 -20.35
N PRO A 411 9.35 -52.73 -19.98
CA PRO A 411 8.17 -52.57 -20.86
C PRO A 411 7.60 -51.13 -20.81
N SER A 412 6.70 -50.68 -21.70
CA SER A 412 6.40 -51.09 -23.07
C SER A 412 5.62 -49.96 -23.80
N LYS A 413 5.40 -50.14 -25.10
CA LYS A 413 4.73 -49.25 -26.08
C LYS A 413 3.47 -48.52 -25.56
N ILE A 414 3.39 -47.20 -25.78
CA ILE A 414 2.13 -46.43 -25.88
C ILE A 414 2.04 -45.86 -27.32
N PRO A 415 0.88 -45.94 -28.01
CA PRO A 415 0.81 -45.72 -29.46
C PRO A 415 0.69 -44.23 -29.88
N ALA A 416 1.23 -43.92 -31.06
CA ALA A 416 1.19 -42.58 -31.64
C ALA A 416 -0.21 -42.17 -32.13
N ARG A 417 -0.75 -41.08 -31.59
CA ARG A 417 -2.01 -40.48 -32.04
C ARG A 417 -1.77 -39.49 -33.18
N LYS A 418 -2.05 -39.90 -34.41
CA LYS A 418 -2.08 -38.99 -35.57
C LYS A 418 -3.10 -37.88 -35.33
N GLN A 419 -2.70 -36.63 -35.52
CA GLN A 419 -3.62 -35.52 -35.84
C GLN A 419 -3.33 -35.09 -37.28
N GLN A 420 -4.40 -34.89 -38.07
CA GLN A 420 -4.31 -34.54 -39.47
C GLN A 420 -4.30 -33.02 -39.62
N LEU A 421 -3.34 -32.47 -40.37
CA LEU A 421 -3.45 -31.11 -40.87
C LEU A 421 -4.57 -31.06 -41.91
N SER A 422 -5.69 -30.43 -41.59
CA SER A 422 -6.68 -30.00 -42.59
C SER A 422 -6.16 -28.74 -43.31
N LYS A 423 -6.19 -28.77 -44.63
CA LYS A 423 -5.84 -27.63 -45.49
C LYS A 423 -7.03 -26.67 -45.56
N LEU A 424 -6.76 -25.36 -45.56
CA LEU A 424 -7.65 -24.35 -46.11
C LEU A 424 -6.85 -23.47 -47.09
N PRO A 425 -7.45 -23.01 -48.21
CA PRO A 425 -6.73 -22.38 -49.29
C PRO A 425 -6.49 -20.88 -49.07
N LEU A 426 -5.37 -20.36 -49.55
CA LEU A 426 -5.27 -18.94 -49.91
C LEU A 426 -5.97 -18.74 -51.26
N HIS A 427 -6.89 -17.79 -51.33
CA HIS A 427 -7.28 -17.19 -52.61
C HIS A 427 -7.89 -15.79 -52.38
N CYS A 428 -7.09 -14.76 -52.63
CA CYS A 428 -7.58 -13.44 -53.06
C CYS A 428 -6.44 -12.76 -53.82
N SER A 429 -6.74 -12.23 -55.00
CA SER A 429 -5.74 -11.73 -55.95
C SER A 429 -6.17 -10.36 -56.43
N GLN A 430 -5.17 -9.48 -56.61
CA GLN A 430 -5.21 -8.31 -57.49
C GLN A 430 -6.27 -7.23 -57.19
N LEU A 431 -5.78 -6.02 -56.92
CA LEU A 431 -6.22 -4.80 -57.61
C LEU A 431 -5.08 -3.77 -57.57
N SER A 432 -5.02 -2.99 -58.64
CA SER A 432 -4.04 -1.99 -59.09
C SER A 432 -3.80 -0.82 -58.09
N GLN A 433 -2.73 0.00 -58.14
CA GLN A 433 -2.14 0.78 -59.25
C GLN A 433 -3.14 1.78 -59.90
N GLU A 434 -2.79 3.03 -60.23
CA GLU A 434 -1.62 3.88 -59.90
C GLU A 434 -1.95 4.74 -58.62
N ASP A 435 -1.72 6.06 -58.40
CA ASP A 435 -1.06 7.18 -59.11
C ASP A 435 -0.74 8.37 -58.15
N SER A 436 0.14 9.31 -58.57
CA SER A 436 0.59 10.57 -57.90
C SER A 436 1.31 10.44 -56.53
N THR A 437 2.49 10.97 -56.22
CA THR A 437 3.21 12.26 -56.50
C THR A 437 2.66 13.48 -55.76
N ASP A 438 3.44 13.99 -54.81
CA ASP A 438 3.77 15.43 -54.66
C ASP A 438 4.94 15.59 -53.65
N ASP A 439 5.87 16.49 -53.95
CA ASP A 439 7.10 16.73 -53.17
C ASP A 439 6.90 17.80 -52.07
N VAL A 440 7.54 17.63 -50.90
CA VAL A 440 7.88 18.76 -50.00
C VAL A 440 9.26 18.54 -49.37
N ASP A 441 10.04 19.61 -49.36
CA ASP A 441 11.45 19.74 -48.99
C ASP A 441 11.93 19.03 -47.72
N GLY A 442 13.20 18.64 -47.75
CA GLY A 442 13.96 18.20 -46.58
C GLY A 442 14.43 19.36 -45.70
N THR A 443 14.57 19.09 -44.41
CA THR A 443 15.34 19.91 -43.46
C THR A 443 16.57 19.12 -43.01
N ALA A 444 17.77 19.66 -43.24
CA ALA A 444 19.00 19.08 -42.71
C ALA A 444 18.99 19.08 -41.17
N ILE A 445 19.55 18.03 -40.58
CA ILE A 445 19.86 17.97 -39.15
C ILE A 445 21.39 18.03 -39.05
N HIS A 446 21.91 18.91 -38.21
CA HIS A 446 23.33 18.93 -37.89
C HIS A 446 23.69 17.67 -37.12
N GLU A 447 24.74 16.98 -37.57
CA GLU A 447 25.48 16.05 -36.73
C GLU A 447 26.44 16.89 -35.87
N GLU A 448 26.29 16.82 -34.55
CA GLU A 448 27.25 17.35 -33.59
C GLU A 448 28.10 16.18 -33.09
N GLU A 449 29.38 16.18 -33.42
CA GLU A 449 30.35 15.19 -32.96
C GLU A 449 30.83 15.61 -31.55
N GLU A 450 30.44 14.86 -30.51
CA GLU A 450 31.04 14.97 -29.18
C GLU A 450 32.23 14.00 -29.08
N GLU A 451 33.45 14.54 -29.03
CA GLU A 451 34.66 13.76 -28.72
C GLU A 451 34.74 13.50 -27.20
N GLU A 452 34.63 12.23 -26.77
CA GLU A 452 34.92 11.83 -25.38
C GLU A 452 36.44 11.63 -25.19
N GLU A 453 37.08 12.48 -24.36
CA GLU A 453 38.49 12.32 -23.99
C GLU A 453 38.72 11.12 -23.05
N GLU A 454 39.66 10.22 -23.39
CA GLU A 454 40.02 9.05 -22.56
C GLU A 454 40.99 9.42 -21.42
N ASP A 455 40.48 9.56 -20.20
CA ASP A 455 41.28 9.86 -19.00
C ASP A 455 41.99 8.59 -18.43
N GLU A 456 43.32 8.48 -18.55
CA GLU A 456 44.11 7.33 -18.05
C GLU A 456 44.17 7.23 -16.51
N VAL A 457 43.33 6.38 -15.90
CA VAL A 457 43.38 6.12 -14.45
C VAL A 457 44.54 5.18 -14.07
N VAL A 458 45.69 5.76 -13.74
CA VAL A 458 46.90 5.06 -13.28
C VAL A 458 46.65 4.30 -11.95
N PHE A 459 46.64 2.97 -12.01
CA PHE A 459 46.52 2.09 -10.84
C PHE A 459 47.80 2.05 -9.99
N VAL A 460 47.78 2.68 -8.81
CA VAL A 460 48.84 2.56 -7.80
C VAL A 460 48.51 1.41 -6.83
N GLN A 461 49.40 0.42 -6.72
CA GLN A 461 49.22 -0.70 -5.79
C GLN A 461 49.44 -0.28 -4.32
N PRO A 462 48.57 -0.65 -3.38
CA PRO A 462 48.82 -0.45 -1.96
C PRO A 462 49.93 -1.38 -1.46
N ARG A 463 50.75 -0.87 -0.55
CA ARG A 463 51.92 -1.54 0.01
C ARG A 463 51.50 -2.49 1.15
N ALA A 464 52.10 -3.68 1.22
CA ALA A 464 51.82 -4.62 2.31
C ALA A 464 52.38 -4.10 3.65
N GLU A 465 51.54 -4.08 4.69
CA GLU A 465 51.93 -3.80 6.07
C GLU A 465 52.11 -5.09 6.88
N LYS A 466 52.82 -5.00 8.01
CA LYS A 466 53.25 -6.16 8.79
C LYS A 466 52.22 -6.60 9.82
N GLU A 467 52.12 -7.90 10.02
CA GLU A 467 51.47 -8.50 11.19
C GLU A 467 52.19 -8.07 12.48
N ILE A 468 51.40 -7.72 13.50
CA ILE A 468 51.85 -7.53 14.88
C ILE A 468 50.98 -8.44 15.75
N GLY A 469 51.59 -9.47 16.35
CA GLY A 469 50.89 -10.41 17.22
C GLY A 469 50.52 -9.77 18.56
N PHE A 470 49.32 -10.07 19.06
CA PHE A 470 48.89 -9.74 20.42
C PHE A 470 49.04 -10.95 21.35
N GLY A 471 49.46 -10.68 22.59
CA GLY A 471 49.56 -11.66 23.67
C GLY A 471 48.27 -11.84 24.48
N GLU A 472 48.34 -12.70 25.48
CA GLU A 472 47.19 -13.31 26.16
C GLU A 472 46.63 -12.51 27.36
N ASP A 473 45.42 -12.90 27.78
CA ASP A 473 44.70 -12.66 29.06
C ASP A 473 44.33 -11.21 29.51
N PRO A 474 43.02 -10.87 29.54
CA PRO A 474 42.49 -9.70 30.25
C PRO A 474 42.16 -9.99 31.74
N PRO A 475 42.31 -9.01 32.65
CA PRO A 475 42.01 -9.19 34.08
C PRO A 475 40.51 -9.05 34.43
N PRO A 476 40.02 -9.69 35.51
CA PRO A 476 38.60 -9.70 35.87
C PRO A 476 38.15 -8.42 36.61
N LEU A 477 37.12 -7.73 36.07
CA LEU A 477 36.58 -6.47 36.61
C LEU A 477 35.04 -6.48 36.80
N PHE A 478 34.47 -7.53 37.40
CA PHE A 478 33.00 -7.67 37.54
C PHE A 478 32.48 -8.08 38.94
N THR A 479 33.08 -7.56 40.01
CA THR A 479 32.65 -7.84 41.41
C THR A 479 31.82 -6.73 42.06
N GLY A 480 31.90 -5.47 41.59
CA GLY A 480 31.29 -4.32 42.27
C GLY A 480 29.82 -4.03 41.93
N PHE A 481 29.32 -4.46 40.76
CA PHE A 481 28.02 -4.03 40.23
C PHE A 481 26.84 -4.81 40.84
N ALA A 482 26.95 -6.14 40.93
CA ALA A 482 25.86 -7.02 41.36
C ALA A 482 25.31 -6.68 42.76
N ALA A 483 26.15 -6.15 43.66
CA ALA A 483 25.77 -5.76 45.01
C ALA A 483 24.87 -4.50 45.09
N ARG A 484 24.67 -3.78 43.98
CA ARG A 484 23.85 -2.54 43.91
C ARG A 484 22.46 -2.73 43.32
N LEU A 485 22.14 -3.90 42.80
CA LEU A 485 20.85 -4.20 42.17
C LEU A 485 19.76 -4.49 43.22
N PRO A 486 18.47 -4.26 42.91
CA PRO A 486 17.37 -4.70 43.79
C PRO A 486 17.40 -6.22 44.06
N PRO A 487 16.88 -6.71 45.20
CA PRO A 487 16.93 -8.12 45.56
C PRO A 487 16.30 -9.06 44.52
N GLU A 488 15.22 -8.66 43.84
CA GLU A 488 14.62 -9.47 42.77
C GLU A 488 15.58 -9.64 41.58
N ALA A 489 16.27 -8.57 41.17
CA ALA A 489 17.24 -8.59 40.07
C ALA A 489 18.50 -9.39 40.43
N GLN A 490 18.96 -9.33 41.70
CA GLN A 490 20.03 -10.20 42.19
C GLN A 490 19.63 -11.68 42.12
N ALA A 491 18.40 -12.03 42.51
CA ALA A 491 17.88 -13.40 42.45
C ALA A 491 17.72 -13.93 41.02
N VAL A 492 17.38 -13.06 40.06
CA VAL A 492 17.36 -13.41 38.62
C VAL A 492 18.77 -13.68 38.10
N LEU A 493 19.73 -12.80 38.39
CA LEU A 493 21.14 -13.00 37.98
C LEU A 493 21.77 -14.26 38.58
N LEU A 494 21.45 -14.59 39.83
CA LEU A 494 21.92 -15.82 40.46
C LEU A 494 21.42 -17.06 39.70
N ARG A 495 20.13 -17.11 39.38
CA ARG A 495 19.49 -18.20 38.62
C ARG A 495 19.96 -18.30 37.17
N LEU A 496 20.42 -17.20 36.57
CA LEU A 496 21.05 -17.22 35.25
C LEU A 496 22.46 -17.83 35.33
N ARG A 497 23.27 -17.42 36.31
CA ARG A 497 24.60 -18.03 36.56
C ARG A 497 24.52 -19.52 36.92
N GLU A 498 23.54 -19.93 37.71
CA GLU A 498 23.31 -21.35 38.03
C GLU A 498 23.02 -22.20 36.77
N LYS A 499 22.36 -21.62 35.75
CA LYS A 499 22.06 -22.29 34.48
C LYS A 499 23.20 -22.24 33.48
N GLU A 500 23.95 -21.14 33.45
CA GLU A 500 25.19 -20.98 32.69
C GLU A 500 26.24 -21.99 33.18
N ALA A 501 26.41 -22.13 34.50
CA ALA A 501 27.25 -23.15 35.13
C ALA A 501 26.75 -24.59 34.89
N ALA A 502 25.46 -24.77 34.58
CA ALA A 502 24.87 -26.04 34.14
C ALA A 502 24.97 -26.27 32.62
N GLY A 503 25.63 -25.37 31.87
CA GLY A 503 25.84 -25.50 30.42
C GLY A 503 24.60 -25.23 29.57
N ILE A 504 23.56 -24.59 30.11
CA ILE A 504 22.31 -24.31 29.38
C ILE A 504 22.46 -23.00 28.59
N PRO A 505 22.40 -23.00 27.25
CA PRO A 505 22.62 -21.79 26.45
C PRO A 505 21.48 -20.79 26.63
N ILE A 506 21.81 -19.60 27.13
CA ILE A 506 20.86 -18.49 27.37
C ILE A 506 20.55 -17.81 26.02
N GLY A 507 19.70 -18.44 25.22
CA GLY A 507 19.31 -17.93 23.90
C GLY A 507 18.30 -18.76 23.11
N ASP A 508 18.02 -20.01 23.50
CA ASP A 508 17.05 -20.86 22.79
C ASP A 508 15.58 -20.41 23.04
N PRO A 509 14.80 -20.07 21.99
CA PRO A 509 13.37 -19.76 22.12
C PRO A 509 12.54 -20.88 22.77
N SER A 510 12.96 -22.15 22.66
CA SER A 510 12.23 -23.30 23.21
C SER A 510 12.01 -23.20 24.73
N PHE A 511 12.91 -22.52 25.45
CA PHE A 511 12.80 -22.29 26.89
C PHE A 511 11.55 -21.47 27.27
N TYR A 512 11.20 -20.46 26.45
CA TYR A 512 10.03 -19.62 26.70
C TYR A 512 8.72 -20.33 26.33
N GLU A 513 8.73 -21.18 25.31
CA GLU A 513 7.58 -22.04 24.99
C GLU A 513 7.34 -23.07 26.10
N GLN A 514 8.39 -23.64 26.69
CA GLN A 514 8.26 -24.56 27.83
C GLN A 514 7.68 -23.88 29.08
N GLN A 515 8.10 -22.64 29.41
CA GLN A 515 7.46 -21.88 30.49
C GLN A 515 5.98 -21.57 30.19
N ALA A 516 5.66 -21.20 28.93
CA ALA A 516 4.28 -21.00 28.50
C ALA A 516 3.43 -22.29 28.50
N LEU A 517 4.06 -23.47 28.44
CA LEU A 517 3.39 -24.77 28.54
C LEU A 517 3.08 -25.13 30.01
N VAL A 518 4.04 -24.95 30.92
CA VAL A 518 3.84 -25.17 32.37
C VAL A 518 2.76 -24.23 32.93
N ALA A 519 2.80 -22.96 32.54
CA ALA A 519 1.76 -21.99 32.92
C ALA A 519 0.35 -22.30 32.37
N ARG A 520 0.21 -23.26 31.44
CA ARG A 520 -1.09 -23.77 30.97
C ARG A 520 -1.53 -25.02 31.75
N THR A 521 -0.64 -25.97 31.99
CA THR A 521 -1.00 -27.22 32.70
C THR A 521 -1.38 -26.99 34.16
N GLU A 522 -0.82 -25.98 34.82
CA GLU A 522 -1.20 -25.56 36.17
C GLU A 522 -2.64 -24.96 36.23
N VAL A 523 -3.13 -24.36 35.14
CA VAL A 523 -4.50 -23.83 35.04
C VAL A 523 -5.53 -24.95 34.90
N GLU A 524 -5.19 -26.05 34.22
CA GLU A 524 -6.13 -27.15 33.96
C GLU A 524 -6.37 -28.08 35.16
N HIS A 525 -5.40 -28.21 36.07
CA HIS A 525 -5.51 -29.10 37.24
C HIS A 525 -6.18 -28.45 38.47
N GLY A 526 -6.46 -27.15 38.42
CA GLY A 526 -6.87 -26.33 39.56
C GLY A 526 -8.38 -26.19 39.84
N ARG A 527 -9.24 -27.20 39.58
CA ARG A 527 -10.71 -27.10 39.85
C ARG A 527 -11.42 -28.40 40.21
N GLY A 528 -11.36 -28.77 41.49
CA GLY A 528 -12.34 -29.66 42.13
C GLY A 528 -13.38 -28.85 42.92
N GLY A 529 -14.66 -28.90 42.54
CA GLY A 529 -15.74 -28.21 43.26
C GLY A 529 -17.09 -28.34 42.55
N THR A 530 -18.15 -28.69 43.29
CA THR A 530 -19.47 -29.03 42.75
C THR A 530 -20.51 -27.93 42.95
N GLY A 531 -21.38 -27.71 41.96
CA GLY A 531 -22.57 -26.86 42.07
C GLY A 531 -22.95 -26.12 40.78
N PRO A 532 -24.18 -26.27 40.25
CA PRO A 532 -24.67 -25.48 39.13
C PRO A 532 -25.32 -24.17 39.60
N VAL A 533 -25.07 -23.07 38.87
CA VAL A 533 -25.79 -21.80 38.99
C VAL A 533 -25.98 -21.22 37.58
N ASP A 534 -27.16 -20.65 37.31
CA ASP A 534 -27.60 -20.26 35.97
C ASP A 534 -26.83 -19.09 35.34
N PHE A 535 -26.67 -19.15 34.01
CA PHE A 535 -26.07 -18.09 33.20
C PHE A 535 -27.14 -17.08 32.72
N GLN A 536 -27.11 -15.86 33.23
CA GLN A 536 -27.65 -14.68 32.54
C GLN A 536 -26.74 -13.46 32.70
N ASN A 537 -26.77 -12.59 31.68
CA ASN A 537 -26.00 -11.34 31.52
C ASN A 537 -24.49 -11.51 31.26
N GLY A 538 -24.05 -11.05 30.08
CA GLY A 538 -22.64 -11.00 29.71
C GLY A 538 -21.95 -9.73 30.21
N GLY A 539 -20.91 -9.88 31.01
CA GLY A 539 -19.99 -8.81 31.40
C GLY A 539 -18.70 -8.83 30.57
N VAL A 540 -18.10 -7.66 30.33
CA VAL A 540 -16.82 -7.53 29.63
C VAL A 540 -15.67 -7.82 30.60
N TYR A 541 -14.82 -8.79 30.27
CA TYR A 541 -13.58 -9.05 31.01
C TYR A 541 -12.50 -8.01 30.66
N TYR A 542 -12.13 -7.19 31.64
CA TYR A 542 -10.84 -6.51 31.64
C TYR A 542 -9.79 -7.46 32.24
N ALA A 543 -8.71 -7.73 31.49
CA ALA A 543 -7.57 -8.51 31.98
C ALA A 543 -6.54 -7.62 32.67
N ASN A 544 -5.93 -8.16 33.72
CA ASN A 544 -5.08 -7.50 34.72
C ASN A 544 -4.08 -6.44 34.22
N LYS A 545 -4.10 -5.28 34.87
CA LYS A 545 -3.04 -4.26 34.81
C LYS A 545 -1.67 -4.84 35.20
N ALA A 546 -1.61 -5.70 36.22
CA ALA A 546 -0.36 -6.30 36.72
C ALA A 546 0.44 -7.03 35.62
N GLN A 547 -0.23 -7.69 34.67
CA GLN A 547 0.43 -8.39 33.56
C GLN A 547 1.04 -7.43 32.53
N ALA A 548 0.58 -6.18 32.46
CA ALA A 548 1.23 -5.12 31.69
C ALA A 548 2.42 -4.52 32.45
N ASP A 549 2.31 -4.39 33.77
CA ASP A 549 3.38 -3.87 34.63
C ASP A 549 4.60 -4.83 34.64
N ASP A 550 4.37 -6.16 34.73
CA ASP A 550 5.42 -7.19 34.60
C ASP A 550 6.09 -7.18 33.21
N LEU A 551 5.29 -7.05 32.15
CA LEU A 551 5.79 -7.02 30.77
C LEU A 551 6.61 -5.74 30.48
N ASN A 552 6.21 -4.61 31.08
CA ASN A 552 6.98 -3.37 31.05
C ASN A 552 8.30 -3.50 31.80
N ALA A 553 8.32 -4.17 32.97
CA ALA A 553 9.56 -4.42 33.72
C ALA A 553 10.55 -5.29 32.93
N ALA A 554 10.07 -6.38 32.31
CA ALA A 554 10.88 -7.21 31.42
C ALA A 554 11.40 -6.45 30.19
N THR A 555 10.59 -5.54 29.63
CA THR A 555 10.98 -4.70 28.49
C THR A 555 12.01 -3.64 28.89
N ALA A 556 11.86 -3.00 30.06
CA ALA A 556 12.81 -2.04 30.59
C ALA A 556 14.18 -2.67 30.90
N ALA A 557 14.19 -3.87 31.49
CA ALA A 557 15.42 -4.63 31.71
C ALA A 557 16.11 -4.98 30.38
N LYS A 558 15.34 -5.26 29.32
CA LYS A 558 15.89 -5.52 27.98
C LYS A 558 16.49 -4.26 27.33
N TYR A 559 15.90 -3.09 27.54
CA TYR A 559 16.48 -1.81 27.08
C TYR A 559 17.80 -1.50 27.80
N TYR A 560 17.85 -1.62 29.13
CA TYR A 560 19.09 -1.41 29.91
C TYR A 560 20.22 -2.35 29.49
N MET A 561 19.90 -3.61 29.15
CA MET A 561 20.88 -4.57 28.60
C MET A 561 21.38 -4.23 27.19
N GLN A 562 20.76 -3.29 26.46
CA GLN A 562 21.18 -2.88 25.11
C GLN A 562 21.96 -1.55 25.08
N GLU A 563 22.08 -0.83 26.20
CA GLU A 563 22.84 0.42 26.28
C GLU A 563 24.30 0.25 26.75
N GLU A 564 24.66 -0.90 27.36
CA GLU A 564 26.04 -1.17 27.85
C GLU A 564 26.89 -2.09 26.93
N ASP A 565 26.34 -2.55 25.80
CA ASP A 565 27.04 -3.32 24.74
C ASP A 565 27.59 -2.41 23.60
N GLY A 566 27.94 -1.15 23.93
CA GLY A 566 28.26 -0.05 22.98
C GLY A 566 29.66 0.54 23.11
#